data_AF-A0A3D5XNY5-F1
#
_entry.id   AF-A0A3D5XNY5-F1
#
_cell.length_a   1.000
_cell.length_b   1.000
_cell.length_c   1.000
_cell.angle_alpha   90.00
_cell.angle_beta   90.00
_cell.angle_gamma   90.00
#
_symmetry.space_group_name_H-M   'P 1'
#
loop_
_entity.id
_entity.type
_entity.pdbx_description
1 polymer ?
#
loop_
_entity_poly.entity_id
_entity_poly.type
_entity_poly.pdbx_seq_one_letter_code
_entity_poly.pdbx_strand_id
1 'polypeptide(L)' 'MTVKYQIEGMHCVGCSSNLEDAINNLSEVKKANVNLISNELSVIFKQEVNHDIIFKI' A
#
# COMPACT_ATOMS: atom_id res chain seq x y z
N MET A 1 3.23 -4.02 12.61
CA MET A 1 2.04 -4.84 12.29
C MET A 1 1.87 -4.86 10.79
N THR A 2 1.41 -5.97 10.20
CA THR A 2 1.25 -6.08 8.74
C THR A 2 -0.24 -6.13 8.39
N VAL A 3 -0.64 -5.28 7.44
CA VAL A 3 -2.02 -5.19 6.94
C VAL A 3 -2.01 -5.42 5.45
N LYS A 4 -3.02 -6.15 4.97
CA LYS A 4 -3.17 -6.50 3.56
C LYS A 4 -4.43 -5.84 3.01
N TYR A 5 -4.31 -5.21 1.86
CA TYR A 5 -5.38 -4.54 1.15
C TYR A 5 -5.52 -5.18 -0.23
N GLN A 6 -6.74 -5.55 -0.63
CA GLN A 6 -7.00 -5.83 -2.03
C GLN A 6 -7.19 -4.50 -2.75
N ILE A 7 -6.49 -4.34 -3.87
CA ILE A 7 -6.64 -3.15 -4.69
C ILE A 7 -7.41 -3.55 -5.96
N GLU A 8 -8.61 -3.01 -6.09
CA GLU A 8 -9.38 -3.11 -7.32
C GLU A 8 -8.89 -2.06 -8.32
N GLY A 9 -8.68 -2.45 -9.58
CA GLY A 9 -8.34 -1.51 -10.65
C GLY A 9 -6.84 -1.25 -10.89
N MET A 10 -5.91 -2.03 -10.32
CA MET A 10 -4.49 -2.03 -10.73
C MET A 10 -4.31 -2.63 -12.13
N HIS A 11 -4.76 -1.92 -13.16
CA HIS A 11 -4.61 -2.31 -14.56
C HIS A 11 -3.32 -1.78 -15.21
N CYS A 12 -2.62 -0.85 -14.54
CA CYS A 12 -1.39 -0.27 -15.05
C CYS A 12 -0.24 -0.54 -14.08
N VAL A 13 0.76 -1.30 -14.55
CA VAL A 13 2.01 -1.62 -13.82
C VAL A 13 2.76 -0.35 -13.39
N GLY A 14 2.60 0.76 -14.10
CA GLY A 14 3.17 2.05 -13.71
C GLY A 14 2.49 2.67 -12.47
N CYS A 15 1.17 2.52 -12.34
CA CYS A 15 0.41 3.06 -11.21
C CYS A 15 0.72 2.32 -9.91
N SER A 16 0.97 1.01 -9.97
CA SER A 16 1.31 0.20 -8.80
C SER A 16 2.65 0.57 -8.18
N SER A 17 3.67 0.85 -8.99
CA SER A 17 4.97 1.30 -8.47
C SER A 17 4.86 2.68 -7.83
N ASN A 18 4.13 3.61 -8.45
CA ASN A 18 3.92 4.94 -7.90
C ASN A 18 3.13 4.90 -6.58
N LEU A 19 2.16 3.99 -6.46
CA LEU A 19 1.40 3.78 -5.23
C LEU A 19 2.28 3.17 -4.12
N GLU A 20 3.10 2.16 -4.44
CA GLU A 20 4.03 1.57 -3.48
C GLU A 20 5.00 2.61 -2.91
N ASP A 21 5.55 3.47 -3.78
CA ASP A 21 6.45 4.55 -3.38
C ASP A 21 5.73 5.61 -2.52
N ALA A 22 4.52 6.03 -2.92
CA ALA A 22 3.72 6.99 -2.17
C ALA A 22 3.43 6.49 -0.74
N ILE A 23 3.08 5.20 -0.60
CA ILE A 23 2.78 4.60 0.70
C ILE A 23 4.07 4.39 1.51
N ASN A 24 5.18 4.00 0.89
CA ASN A 24 6.48 3.91 1.58
C ASN A 24 6.98 5.26 2.10
N ASN A 25 6.60 6.37 1.45
CA ASN A 25 6.94 7.72 1.90
C ASN A 25 6.12 8.21 3.11
N LEU A 26 5.05 7.49 3.49
CA LEU A 26 4.28 7.84 4.68
C LEU A 26 5.11 7.60 5.95
N SER A 27 5.18 8.60 6.83
CA SER A 27 6.01 8.53 8.04
C SER A 27 5.62 7.36 8.97
N GLU A 28 4.35 6.98 8.93
CA GLU A 28 3.77 5.91 9.75
C GLU A 28 4.02 4.50 9.17
N VAL A 29 4.44 4.41 7.90
CA VAL A 29 4.76 3.18 7.20
C VAL A 29 6.23 2.83 7.39
N LYS A 30 6.49 1.56 7.72
CA LYS A 30 7.82 0.97 7.79
C LYS A 30 8.23 0.37 6.45
N LYS A 31 7.28 -0.28 5.77
CA LYS A 31 7.48 -0.90 4.47
C LYS A 31 6.13 -1.15 3.80
N ALA A 32 5.99 -0.79 2.53
CA ALA A 32 4.88 -1.18 1.68
C ALA A 32 5.38 -2.07 0.54
N ASN A 33 4.60 -3.06 0.16
CA ASN A 33 4.86 -3.91 -0.99
C ASN A 33 3.59 -4.21 -1.77
N VAL A 34 3.61 -3.99 -3.08
CA VAL A 34 2.51 -4.30 -3.99
C VAL A 34 2.79 -5.60 -4.72
N ASN A 35 1.88 -6.55 -4.61
CA ASN A 35 1.88 -7.80 -5.36
C ASN A 35 0.83 -7.73 -6.47
N LEU A 36 1.29 -7.42 -7.69
CA LEU A 36 0.46 -7.36 -8.90
C LEU A 36 -0.15 -8.71 -9.29
N ILE A 37 0.51 -9.83 -8.95
CA ILE A 37 0.02 -11.17 -9.32
C ILE A 37 -1.28 -11.48 -8.55
N SER A 38 -1.36 -11.03 -7.30
CA SER A 38 -2.51 -11.26 -6.43
C SER A 38 -3.38 -10.01 -6.23
N ASN A 39 -3.07 -8.90 -6.89
CA ASN A 39 -3.69 -7.59 -6.69
C ASN A 39 -3.77 -7.19 -5.20
N GLU A 40 -2.72 -7.49 -4.45
CA GLU A 40 -2.66 -7.31 -2.99
C GLU A 40 -1.55 -6.32 -2.64
N LEU A 41 -1.85 -5.34 -1.81
CA LEU A 41 -0.90 -4.44 -1.17
C LEU A 41 -0.68 -4.89 0.28
N SER A 42 0.56 -5.17 0.64
CA SER A 42 1.00 -5.47 2.00
C SER A 42 1.73 -4.28 2.61
N VAL A 43 1.22 -3.74 3.71
CA VAL A 43 1.82 -2.59 4.41
C VAL A 43 2.19 -2.97 5.83
N ILE A 44 3.44 -2.68 6.20
CA ILE A 44 3.99 -2.82 7.53
C ILE A 44 3.99 -1.43 8.16
N PHE A 45 3.16 -1.22 9.18
CA PHE A 45 3.11 0.03 9.91
C PHE A 45 4.03 0.01 11.14
N LYS A 46 4.59 1.18 11.47
CA LYS A 46 5.45 1.40 12.65
C LYS A 46 4.66 1.43 13.95
N GLN A 47 3.41 1.88 13.88
CA GLN A 47 2.48 2.03 15.01
C GLN A 47 1.06 1.67 14.58
N GLU A 48 0.13 1.66 15.54
CA GLU A 48 -1.30 1.51 15.26
C GLU A 48 -1.78 2.77 14.52
N VAL A 49 -2.32 2.59 13.31
CA VAL A 49 -2.73 3.67 12.42
C VAL A 49 -4.12 3.41 11.89
N ASN A 50 -4.85 4.50 11.59
CA ASN A 50 -6.14 4.40 10.93
C ASN A 50 -5.94 3.95 9.47
N HIS A 51 -6.49 2.80 9.12
CA HIS A 51 -6.38 2.20 7.78
C HIS A 51 -7.09 3.00 6.66
N ASP A 52 -7.78 4.09 7.02
CA ASP A 52 -8.49 5.00 6.11
C ASP A 52 -7.54 5.86 5.25
N ILE A 53 -6.27 6.01 5.66
CA ILE A 53 -5.31 6.89 4.98
C ILE A 53 -4.92 6.42 3.57
N ILE A 54 -5.05 5.12 3.27
CA ILE A 54 -4.62 4.55 1.98
C ILE A 54 -5.69 4.71 0.88
N PHE A 55 -6.97 4.81 1.24
CA PHE A 55 -8.08 5.00 0.27
C PHE A 55 -8.26 6.45 -0.20
N LYS A 56 -7.48 7.39 0.34
CA LYS A 56 -7.53 8.81 -0.02
C LYS A 56 -6.50 9.24 -1.09
N ILE A 57 -5.66 8.31 -1.55
CA ILE A 57 -4.72 8.50 -2.67
C ILE A 57 -5.44 8.22 -3.99
#